data_AF-A0A6B3EUP1-F1
#
_entry.id   AF-A0A6B3EUP1-F1
#
_cell.length_a   1.000
_cell.length_b   1.000
_cell.length_c   1.000
_cell.angle_alpha   90.00
_cell.angle_beta   90.00
_cell.angle_gamma   90.00
#
_symmetry.space_group_name_H-M   'P 1'
#
loop_
_entity.id
_entity.type
_entity.pdbx_description
1 polymer ?
#
loop_
_entity_poly.entity_id
_entity_poly.type
_entity_poly.pdbx_seq_one_letter_code
_entity_poly.pdbx_strand_id
1 'polypeptide(L)'
;WVLGHARGPRPRVCFVPTASGDAPAYGAAFRAAFAGLDCEPSVLSLFERTLDAEGLPARLLAQEVLYVGGGNTANLLAVWRVHGVDRLI
;
A
#
# COMPACT_ATOMS: atom_id res chain seq x y z
N TRP A 1 13.39 -9.98 6.64
CA TRP A 1 12.28 -10.35 5.72
C TRP A 1 11.02 -9.67 6.22
N VAL A 2 10.17 -9.12 5.33
CA VAL A 2 9.19 -8.08 5.70
C VAL A 2 8.10 -8.53 6.68
N LEU A 3 7.46 -9.71 6.50
CA LEU A 3 6.37 -10.11 7.40
C LEU A 3 6.88 -10.57 8.79
N GLY A 4 8.19 -10.74 8.97
CA GLY A 4 8.80 -11.13 10.24
C GLY A 4 8.79 -9.99 11.26
N HIS A 5 8.40 -8.80 10.82
CA HIS A 5 8.18 -7.63 11.67
C HIS A 5 6.70 -7.42 12.04
N ALA A 6 5.79 -8.25 11.52
CA ALA A 6 4.38 -8.17 11.85
C ALA A 6 4.05 -8.93 13.16
N ARG A 7 2.91 -8.62 13.77
CA ARG A 7 2.55 -9.13 15.11
C ARG A 7 1.83 -10.48 15.04
N GLY A 8 1.02 -10.67 14.01
CA GLY A 8 0.20 -11.87 13.81
C GLY A 8 0.81 -12.91 12.88
N PRO A 9 0.32 -14.17 12.93
CA PRO A 9 0.77 -15.25 12.03
C PRO A 9 0.28 -15.08 10.59
N ARG A 10 -0.71 -14.21 10.35
CA ARG A 10 -1.25 -13.91 9.01
C ARG A 10 -1.51 -12.42 8.85
N PRO A 11 -0.45 -11.60 8.66
CA PRO A 11 -0.59 -10.15 8.75
C PRO A 11 -1.26 -9.54 7.53
N ARG A 12 -1.95 -8.41 7.75
CA ARG A 12 -2.50 -7.58 6.68
C ARG A 12 -1.41 -6.71 6.07
N VAL A 13 -1.17 -6.91 4.78
CA VAL A 13 -0.11 -6.22 4.03
C VAL A 13 -0.75 -5.42 2.91
N CYS A 14 -0.55 -4.10 2.92
CA CYS A 14 -1.01 -3.25 1.84
C CYS A 14 0.14 -2.71 1.02
N PHE A 15 0.10 -3.00 -0.27
CA PHE A 15 1.00 -2.42 -1.24
C PHE A 15 0.51 -1.06 -1.70
N VAL A 16 1.41 -0.07 -1.70
CA VAL A 16 1.15 1.32 -2.10
C VAL A 16 2.08 1.66 -3.27
N PRO A 17 1.67 1.42 -4.54
CA PRO A 17 2.49 1.60 -5.74
C PRO A 17 2.57 3.05 -6.26
N THR A 18 2.29 4.05 -5.42
CA THR A 18 2.10 5.45 -5.85
C THR A 18 3.30 6.02 -6.60
N ALA A 19 4.54 5.63 -6.25
CA ALA A 19 5.75 6.08 -6.93
C ALA A 19 5.82 5.67 -8.41
N SER A 20 5.10 4.61 -8.79
CA SER A 20 4.96 4.14 -10.18
C SER A 20 3.72 4.68 -10.89
N GLY A 21 2.94 5.57 -10.25
CA GLY A 21 1.64 5.98 -10.75
C GLY A 21 0.61 4.85 -10.72
N ASP A 22 0.68 3.99 -9.70
CA ASP A 22 -0.21 2.83 -9.51
C ASP A 22 -0.25 1.86 -10.70
N ALA A 23 0.91 1.62 -11.32
CA ALA A 23 1.05 0.72 -12.46
C ALA A 23 0.39 -0.66 -12.20
N PRO A 24 -0.63 -1.08 -12.98
CA PRO A 24 -1.37 -2.33 -12.73
C PRO A 24 -0.46 -3.57 -12.72
N ALA A 25 0.54 -3.60 -13.59
CA ALA A 25 1.52 -4.69 -13.65
C ALA A 25 2.34 -4.82 -12.35
N TYR A 26 2.61 -3.70 -11.65
CA TYR A 26 3.35 -3.74 -10.40
C TYR A 26 2.48 -4.26 -9.26
N GLY A 27 1.21 -3.85 -9.21
CA GLY A 27 0.22 -4.44 -8.30
C GLY A 27 0.03 -5.94 -8.53
N ALA A 28 -0.01 -6.39 -9.78
CA ALA A 28 -0.10 -7.81 -10.13
C ALA A 28 1.16 -8.58 -9.70
N ALA A 29 2.35 -8.02 -9.93
CA ALA A 29 3.61 -8.61 -9.49
C ALA A 29 3.67 -8.75 -7.95
N PHE A 30 3.23 -7.74 -7.20
CA PHE A 30 3.10 -7.82 -5.75
C PHE A 30 2.17 -8.97 -5.32
N ARG A 31 0.96 -9.04 -5.90
CA ARG A 31 0.00 -10.11 -5.58
C ARG A 31 0.58 -11.49 -5.86
N ALA A 32 1.26 -11.67 -6.99
CA ALA A 32 1.92 -12.93 -7.34
C ALA A 32 3.01 -13.31 -6.34
N ALA A 33 3.85 -12.35 -5.93
CA ALA A 33 4.93 -12.58 -4.97
C ALA A 33 4.43 -12.92 -3.56
N PHE A 34 3.26 -12.43 -3.16
CA PHE A 34 2.68 -12.64 -1.83
C PHE A 34 1.63 -13.76 -1.78
N ALA A 35 1.20 -14.30 -2.93
CA ALA A 35 0.13 -15.31 -3.01
C ALA A 35 0.40 -16.61 -2.22
N GLY A 36 1.67 -17.00 -2.10
CA GLY A 36 2.09 -18.21 -1.38
C GLY A 36 2.56 -17.96 0.06
N LEU A 37 2.42 -16.73 0.57
CA LEU A 37 2.83 -16.37 1.92
C LEU A 37 1.61 -16.35 2.85
N ASP A 38 1.81 -16.72 4.11
CA ASP A 38 0.78 -16.62 5.15
C ASP A 38 0.51 -15.14 5.50
N CYS A 39 -0.26 -14.45 4.65
CA CYS A 39 -0.64 -13.05 4.83
C CYS A 39 -1.96 -12.73 4.13
N GLU A 40 -2.43 -11.50 4.31
CA GLU A 40 -3.57 -10.92 3.60
C GLU A 40 -3.09 -9.76 2.71
N PRO A 41 -2.74 -10.02 1.43
CA PRO A 41 -2.20 -8.99 0.55
C PRO A 41 -3.31 -8.13 -0.07
N SER A 42 -3.14 -6.82 -0.03
CA SER A 42 -4.01 -5.82 -0.67
C SER A 42 -3.19 -4.79 -1.44
N VAL A 43 -3.81 -4.10 -2.40
CA VAL A 43 -3.18 -3.02 -3.18
C VAL A 43 -4.05 -1.78 -3.06
N LEU A 44 -3.47 -0.68 -2.57
CA LEU A 44 -4.10 0.62 -2.49
C LEU A 44 -3.66 1.48 -3.67
N SER A 45 -4.60 1.81 -4.56
CA SER A 45 -4.41 2.80 -5.61
C SER A 45 -4.92 4.16 -5.11
N LEU A 46 -4.11 5.20 -5.26
CA LEU A 46 -4.46 6.60 -5.02
C LEU A 46 -4.81 7.34 -6.32
N PHE A 47 -4.41 6.80 -7.48
CA PHE A 47 -4.78 7.34 -8.79
C PHE A 47 -6.19 6.90 -9.22
N GLU A 48 -6.73 5.84 -8.62
CA GLU A 48 -8.14 5.45 -8.75
C GLU A 48 -8.99 6.11 -7.66
N ARG A 49 -10.11 6.73 -8.06
CA ARG A 49 -11.03 7.41 -7.14
C ARG A 49 -11.96 6.42 -6.44
N THR A 50 -11.41 5.52 -5.64
CA THR A 50 -12.17 4.43 -4.98
C THR A 50 -12.45 4.68 -3.50
N LEU A 51 -11.72 5.58 -2.84
CA LEU A 51 -11.89 5.89 -1.41
C LEU A 51 -12.14 7.38 -1.19
N ASP A 52 -13.08 7.69 -0.31
CA ASP A 52 -13.31 9.03 0.19
C ASP A 52 -12.34 9.39 1.34
N ALA A 53 -12.50 10.59 1.89
CA ALA A 53 -11.63 11.13 2.91
C ALA A 53 -11.61 10.32 4.22
N GLU A 54 -12.66 9.55 4.51
CA GLU A 54 -12.74 8.71 5.73
C GLU A 54 -12.26 7.28 5.47
N GLY A 55 -12.53 6.74 4.28
CA GLY A 55 -12.16 5.37 3.90
C GLY A 55 -10.66 5.16 3.76
N LEU A 56 -9.92 6.18 3.30
CA LEU A 56 -8.46 6.08 3.14
C LEU A 56 -7.72 5.91 4.48
N PRO A 57 -7.92 6.79 5.50
CA PRO A 57 -7.32 6.59 6.82
C PRO A 57 -7.69 5.24 7.45
N ALA A 58 -8.98 4.89 7.43
CA ALA A 58 -9.44 3.62 8.00
C ALA A 58 -8.74 2.41 7.36
N ARG A 59 -8.56 2.45 6.04
CA ARG A 59 -7.88 1.38 5.32
C ARG A 59 -6.39 1.31 5.61
N LEU A 60 -5.69 2.44 5.71
CA LEU A 60 -4.26 2.50 6.03
C LEU A 60 -3.98 2.02 7.45
N LEU A 61 -4.76 2.51 8.42
CA LEU A 61 -4.60 2.18 9.85
C LEU A 61 -4.97 0.72 10.17
N ALA A 62 -5.74 0.06 9.31
CA ALA A 62 -6.06 -1.36 9.47
C ALA A 62 -4.87 -2.29 9.15
N GLN A 63 -3.82 -1.82 8.47
CA GLN A 63 -2.73 -2.66 7.99
C GLN A 63 -1.67 -2.88 9.08
N GLU A 64 -1.04 -4.06 9.06
CA GLU A 64 0.15 -4.31 9.89
C GLU A 64 1.44 -3.93 9.16
N VAL A 65 1.43 -4.02 7.83
CA VAL A 65 2.56 -3.67 6.97
C VAL A 65 2.08 -2.81 5.81
N LEU A 66 2.70 -1.65 5.63
CA LEU A 66 2.62 -0.86 4.41
C LEU A 66 3.87 -1.12 3.57
N TYR A 67 3.71 -1.74 2.42
CA TYR A 67 4.78 -1.97 1.46
C TYR A 67 4.73 -0.88 0.38
N VAL A 68 5.71 0.01 0.36
CA VAL A 68 5.75 1.13 -0.59
C VAL A 68 6.54 0.73 -1.84
N GLY A 69 5.90 0.78 -3.01
CA GLY A 69 6.54 0.49 -4.29
C GLY A 69 7.56 1.55 -4.70
N GLY A 70 8.60 1.14 -5.42
CA GLY A 70 9.61 2.05 -5.97
C GLY A 70 9.10 2.83 -7.20
N GLY A 71 9.87 3.83 -7.61
CA GLY A 71 9.56 4.69 -8.75
C GLY A 71 10.04 6.12 -8.53
N ASN A 72 9.23 7.11 -8.91
CA ASN A 72 9.51 8.51 -8.66
C ASN A 72 9.00 8.91 -7.26
N THR A 73 9.91 9.01 -6.29
CA THR A 73 9.60 9.37 -4.90
C THR A 73 9.08 10.80 -4.76
N ALA A 74 9.51 11.74 -5.60
CA ALA A 74 9.01 13.11 -5.56
C ALA A 74 7.51 13.16 -5.92
N ASN A 75 7.10 12.42 -6.96
CA ASN A 75 5.69 12.28 -7.33
C ASN A 75 4.90 11.57 -6.23
N LEU A 76 5.44 10.50 -5.63
CA LEU A 76 4.80 9.83 -4.50
C LEU A 76 4.50 10.81 -3.37
N LEU A 77 5.50 11.59 -2.92
CA LEU A 77 5.33 12.53 -1.82
C LEU A 77 4.33 13.64 -2.15
N ALA A 78 4.31 14.11 -3.40
CA ALA A 78 3.33 15.08 -3.86
C ALA A 78 1.91 14.52 -3.78
N VAL A 79 1.68 13.30 -4.29
CA VAL A 79 0.37 12.63 -4.23
C VAL A 79 -0.03 12.37 -2.77
N TRP A 80 0.88 11.86 -1.94
CA TRP A 80 0.58 11.57 -0.54
C TRP A 80 0.15 12.81 0.24
N ARG A 81 0.79 13.96 0.01
CA ARG A 81 0.39 15.25 0.62
C ARG A 81 -1.01 15.71 0.20
N VAL A 82 -1.38 15.48 -1.06
CA VAL A 82 -2.72 15.80 -1.57
C VAL A 82 -3.78 14.92 -0.90
N HIS A 83 -3.47 13.64 -0.69
CA HIS A 83 -4.39 12.67 -0.07
C HIS A 83 -4.26 12.58 1.46
N GLY A 84 -3.34 13.33 2.08
CA GLY A 84 -3.09 13.33 3.52
C GLY A 84 -2.42 12.06 4.07
N VAL A 85 -1.88 11.20 3.20
CA VAL A 85 -1.22 9.93 3.59
C VAL A 85 0.04 10.20 4.40
N ASP A 86 0.78 11.25 4.07
CA ASP A 86 2.00 11.68 4.75
C ASP A 86 1.82 12.03 6.23
N ARG A 87 0.58 12.32 6.65
CA ARG A 87 0.23 12.66 8.04
C ARG A 87 -0.24 11.45 8.86
N LEU A 88 -0.45 10.31 8.20
CA LEU A 88 -1.02 9.10 8.81
C LEU A 88 0.01 8.04 9.17
N ILE A 89 1.23 8.16 8.64
CA ILE A 89 2.30 7.15 8.70
C ILE A 89 3.57 7.68 9.35
#